data_AF-A0A3N4IZI9-F1
#
_entry.id   AF-A0A3N4IZI9-F1
#
_cell.length_a   1.000
_cell.length_b   1.000
_cell.length_c   1.000
_cell.angle_alpha   90.00
_cell.angle_beta   90.00
_cell.angle_gamma   90.00
#
_symmetry.space_group_name_H-M   'P 1'
#
loop_
_entity.id
_entity.type
_entity.pdbx_description
1 polymer ?
#
loop_
_entity_poly.entity_id
_entity_poly.type
_entity_poly.pdbx_seq_one_letter_code
_entity_poly.pdbx_strand_id
1 'polypeptide(L)' 'HLLHFLPKYHWELNFIEYFWGAAKHYAQKRCGYYIGALRKMVLRSLDSVKPTLIWKF' A
#
# COMPACT_ATOMS: atom_id res chain seq x y z
N HIS A 1 -4.08 -20.70 11.53
CA HIS A 1 -3.40 -19.39 11.41
C HIS A 1 -2.00 -19.67 10.87
N LEU A 2 -1.61 -19.09 9.73
CA LEU A 2 -0.25 -19.22 9.19
C LEU A 2 0.58 -18.04 9.69
N LEU A 3 1.75 -18.30 10.28
CA LEU A 3 2.66 -17.25 10.74
C LEU A 3 3.82 -17.15 9.76
N HIS A 4 4.02 -15.98 9.16
CA HIS A 4 5.17 -15.71 8.29
C HIS A 4 6.31 -15.13 9.11
N PHE A 5 7.45 -15.82 9.14
CA PHE A 5 8.67 -15.30 9.75
C PHE A 5 9.47 -14.53 8.71
N LEU A 6 9.38 -13.20 8.78
CA LEU A 6 10.15 -12.30 7.92
C LEU A 6 11.40 -11.82 8.66
N PRO A 7 12.59 -11.83 8.02
CA PRO A 7 13.79 -11.25 8.58
C PRO A 7 13.61 -9.76 8.92
N LYS A 8 14.17 -9.34 10.05
CA LYS A 8 14.15 -7.93 10.46
C LYS A 8 14.92 -7.09 9.43
N TYR A 9 14.35 -5.95 9.03
CA TYR A 9 14.91 -4.99 8.03
C TYR A 9 14.84 -5.40 6.56
N HIS A 10 14.25 -6.55 6.24
CA HIS A 10 14.03 -6.98 4.85
C HIS A 10 12.60 -6.68 4.41
N TRP A 11 12.28 -5.40 4.27
CA TRP A 11 10.95 -4.93 3.89
C TRP A 11 10.57 -5.36 2.46
N GLU A 12 11.55 -5.61 1.60
CA GLU A 12 11.38 -6.16 0.25
C GLU A 12 10.75 -7.56 0.25
N LEU A 13 10.84 -8.28 1.37
CA LEU A 13 10.19 -9.59 1.54
C LEU A 13 8.76 -9.47 2.06
N ASN A 14 8.33 -8.27 2.49
CA ASN A 14 7.01 -8.02 3.02
C ASN A 14 6.06 -7.50 1.92
N PHE A 15 5.24 -8.37 1.34
CA PHE A 15 4.37 -8.03 0.21
C PHE A 15 3.40 -6.88 0.49
N ILE A 16 3.01 -6.67 1.74
CA ILE A 16 2.14 -5.54 2.12
C ILE A 16 2.81 -4.19 1.84
N GLU A 17 4.14 -4.11 1.88
CA GLU A 17 4.89 -2.88 1.58
C GLU A 17 4.74 -2.48 0.12
N TYR A 18 4.70 -3.44 -0.81
CA TYR A 18 4.42 -3.17 -2.22
C TYR A 18 3.00 -2.63 -2.44
N PHE A 19 2.02 -3.23 -1.77
CA PHE A 19 0.63 -2.76 -1.82
C PHE A 19 0.53 -1.31 -1.31
N TRP A 20 1.13 -1.02 -0.15
CA TRP A 20 1.18 0.33 0.41
C TRP A 20 1.95 1.31 -0.48
N GLY A 21 3.05 0.89 -1.09
CA GLY A 21 3.81 1.70 -2.05
C GLY A 21 2.96 2.12 -3.24
N ALA A 22 2.20 1.19 -3.83
CA ALA A 22 1.27 1.48 -4.93
C ALA A 22 0.15 2.45 -4.49
N ALA A 23 -0.45 2.22 -3.32
CA ALA A 23 -1.50 3.08 -2.78
C ALA A 23 -0.99 4.50 -2.50
N LYS A 24 0.22 4.64 -1.93
CA LYS A 24 0.87 5.94 -1.69
C LYS A 24 1.14 6.67 -3.00
N HIS A 25 1.67 5.99 -4.01
CA HIS A 25 1.93 6.58 -5.31
C HIS A 25 0.64 7.04 -6.02
N TYR A 26 -0.45 6.27 -5.93
CA TYR A 26 -1.76 6.70 -6.43
C TYR A 26 -2.28 7.95 -5.69
N ALA A 27 -2.20 7.95 -4.36
CA ALA A 27 -2.63 9.09 -3.54
C ALA A 27 -1.80 10.33 -3.87
N GLN A 28 -0.47 10.21 -4.00
CA GLN A 28 0.42 11.33 -4.31
C GLN A 28 0.09 11.99 -5.65
N LYS A 29 -0.25 11.20 -6.69
CA LYS A 29 -0.61 11.75 -8.01
C LYS A 29 -1.96 12.47 -8.04
N ARG A 30 -2.81 12.28 -7.03
CA ARG A 30 -4.23 12.71 -7.04
C ARG A 30 -4.60 13.57 -5.82
N CYS A 31 -3.77 13.62 -4.80
CA CYS A 31 -3.96 14.43 -3.62
C CYS A 31 -3.45 15.85 -3.89
N GLY A 32 -4.27 16.87 -3.65
CA GLY A 32 -3.88 18.28 -3.76
C GLY A 32 -2.91 18.77 -2.66
N TYR A 33 -2.08 17.88 -2.11
CA TYR A 33 -1.05 18.19 -1.10
C TYR A 33 -1.55 18.89 0.18
N TYR A 34 -2.80 18.62 0.61
CA TYR A 34 -3.30 19.02 1.93
C TYR A 34 -3.97 17.84 2.64
N ILE A 35 -3.98 17.87 3.98
CA ILE A 35 -4.39 16.73 4.80
C ILE A 35 -5.84 16.30 4.56
N GLY A 36 -6.74 17.25 4.29
CA GLY A 36 -8.14 16.98 3.97
C GLY A 36 -8.33 16.18 2.68
N ALA A 37 -7.57 16.51 1.62
CA ALA A 37 -7.57 15.74 0.38
C ALA A 37 -6.97 14.36 0.62
N LEU A 38 -5.88 14.28 1.38
CA LEU A 38 -5.23 13.01 1.66
C LEU A 38 -6.20 12.04 2.35
N ARG A 39 -6.89 12.47 3.40
CA ARG A 39 -7.88 11.64 4.12
C ARG A 39 -8.99 11.12 3.20
N LYS A 40 -9.49 11.94 2.28
CA LYS A 40 -10.49 11.53 1.27
C LYS A 40 -9.91 10.56 0.24
N MET A 41 -8.62 10.65 -0.03
CA MET A 41 -7.92 9.85 -1.03
C MET A 41 -7.44 8.49 -0.54
N VAL A 42 -7.29 8.27 0.78
CA VAL A 42 -6.81 6.99 1.34
C VAL A 42 -7.68 5.81 0.91
N LEU A 43 -9.00 5.89 1.10
CA LEU A 43 -9.90 4.78 0.70
C LEU A 43 -9.83 4.53 -0.81
N ARG A 44 -9.88 5.60 -1.61
CA ARG A 44 -9.79 5.52 -3.07
C ARG A 44 -8.45 4.97 -3.56
N SER A 45 -7.36 5.21 -2.82
CA SER A 45 -6.05 4.68 -3.18
C SER A 45 -5.96 3.20 -2.87
N LEU A 46 -6.51 2.74 -1.75
CA LEU A 46 -6.58 1.33 -1.39
C LEU A 46 -7.42 0.54 -2.41
N ASP A 47 -8.60 1.05 -2.79
CA ASP A 47 -9.48 0.42 -3.78
C ASP A 47 -8.86 0.37 -5.18
N SER A 48 -7.94 1.28 -5.50
CA SER A 48 -7.27 1.33 -6.81
C SER A 48 -6.21 0.25 -6.99
N VAL A 49 -5.70 -0.31 -5.89
CA VAL A 49 -4.59 -1.28 -5.91
C VAL A 49 -5.16 -2.69 -6.04
N LYS A 50 -4.74 -3.41 -7.08
CA LYS A 50 -5.18 -4.79 -7.30
C LYS A 50 -4.72 -5.69 -6.15
N PRO A 51 -5.59 -6.54 -5.59
CA PRO A 51 -5.23 -7.50 -4.54
C PRO A 51 -4.11 -8.46 -4.97
N THR A 52 -3.92 -8.67 -6.27
CA THR A 52 -2.83 -9.47 -6.84
C THR A 52 -1.43 -9.00 -6.43
N LEU A 53 -1.28 -7.76 -5.92
CA LEU A 53 -0.02 -7.27 -5.35
C LEU A 53 0.25 -7.84 -3.95
N ILE A 54 -0.79 -8.23 -3.21
CA ILE A 54 -0.70 -8.88 -1.90
C ILE A 54 -0.47 -10.38 -2.09
N TRP A 55 -1.19 -11.00 -3.04
CA TRP A 55 -1.22 -12.44 -3.26
C TRP A 55 -0.25 -12.92 -4.35
N LYS A 56 0.82 -12.18 -4.61
CA LYS A 56 1.73 -12.53 -5.71
C LYS A 56 2.54 -13.82 -5.43
N PHE A 57 2.48 -14.34 -4.20
CA PHE A 57 3.12 -15.58 -3.73
C PHE A 57 2.25 -16.28 -2.69
#